data_AF-A0A8X6Q101-F1
#
_entry.id   AF-A0A8X6Q101-F1
#
_cell.length_a   1.000
_cell.length_b   1.000
_cell.length_c   1.000
_cell.angle_alpha   90.00
_cell.angle_beta   90.00
_cell.angle_gamma   90.00
#
_symmetry.space_group_name_H-M   'P 1'
#
loop_
_entity.id
_entity.type
_entity.pdbx_description
1 polymer ?
#
loop_
_entity_poly.entity_id
_entity_poly.type
_entity_poly.pdbx_seq_one_letter_code
_entity_poly.pdbx_strand_id
1 'polypeptide(L)'
;MEAEYVALTYAAGELLWILELSKNVKNDLRTYSIKLEFFEKIGFAFRLTLKEEHYARNKKGYITIDIQSSGVGFQTANLKENNERYCNLRKDYEEKQKKIVDQMVDVSGCEYVEGA
;
A
#
# COMPACT_ATOMS: atom_id res chain seq x y z
N MET A 1 -7.69 -24.26 3.26
CA MET A 1 -6.61 -24.18 4.27
C MET A 1 -5.38 -23.47 3.71
N GLU A 2 -4.89 -23.82 2.51
CA GLU A 2 -3.71 -23.15 1.93
C GLU A 2 -3.94 -21.68 1.54
N ALA A 3 -5.08 -21.32 0.96
CA ALA A 3 -5.35 -19.94 0.54
C ALA A 3 -5.37 -18.93 1.72
N GLU A 4 -5.89 -19.34 2.87
CA GLU A 4 -5.96 -18.52 4.08
C GLU A 4 -4.57 -18.30 4.70
N TYR A 5 -3.72 -19.34 4.67
CA TYR A 5 -2.34 -19.27 5.15
C TYR A 5 -1.46 -18.40 4.24
N VAL A 6 -1.67 -18.47 2.92
CA VAL A 6 -1.01 -17.57 1.95
C VAL A 6 -1.44 -16.12 2.19
N ALA A 7 -2.74 -15.86 2.38
CA ALA A 7 -3.22 -14.51 2.69
C ALA A 7 -2.63 -13.96 4.01
N LEU A 8 -2.56 -14.79 5.05
CA LEU A 8 -1.99 -14.42 6.35
C LEU A 8 -0.48 -14.17 6.30
N THR A 9 0.27 -14.96 5.55
CA THR A 9 1.73 -14.77 5.39
C THR A 9 2.04 -13.52 4.57
N TYR A 10 1.24 -13.23 3.54
CA TYR A 10 1.34 -11.96 2.80
C TYR A 10 0.99 -10.77 3.69
N ALA A 11 -0.14 -10.80 4.41
CA ALA A 11 -0.54 -9.73 5.32
C ALA A 11 0.50 -9.50 6.43
N ALA A 12 1.06 -10.56 7.00
CA ALA A 12 2.12 -10.46 8.00
C ALA A 12 3.41 -9.83 7.42
N GLY A 13 3.79 -10.21 6.20
CA GLY A 13 4.93 -9.61 5.48
C GLY A 13 4.73 -8.13 5.18
N GLU A 14 3.53 -7.75 4.72
CA GLU A 14 3.14 -6.35 4.47
C GLU A 14 3.21 -5.51 5.74
N LEU A 15 2.69 -6.03 6.87
CA LEU A 15 2.73 -5.36 8.16
C LEU A 15 4.16 -5.16 8.66
N LEU A 16 5.02 -6.17 8.50
CA LEU A 16 6.42 -6.11 8.94
C LEU A 16 7.20 -5.07 8.12
N TRP A 17 6.97 -5.04 6.82
CA TRP A 17 7.56 -4.05 5.91
C TRP A 17 7.10 -2.61 6.21
N ILE A 18 5.80 -2.40 6.48
CA ILE A 18 5.25 -1.09 6.87
C ILE A 18 5.89 -0.57 8.16
N LEU A 19 6.03 -1.45 9.16
CA LEU A 19 6.65 -1.09 10.44
C LEU A 19 8.13 -0.70 10.27
N GLU A 20 8.85 -1.44 9.43
CA GLU A 20 10.26 -1.18 9.16
C GLU A 20 10.49 0.15 8.44
N LEU A 21 9.69 0.44 7.41
CA LEU A 21 9.75 1.73 6.71
C LEU A 21 9.43 2.91 7.62
N SER A 22 8.40 2.78 8.47
CA SER A 22 8.06 3.83 9.43
C SER A 22 9.20 4.08 10.40
N LYS A 23 9.86 3.03 10.92
CA LYS A 23 11.04 3.16 11.80
C LYS A 23 12.20 3.87 11.11
N ASN A 24 12.53 3.46 9.89
CA ASN A 24 13.67 4.03 9.15
C ASN A 24 13.48 5.52 8.88
N VAL A 25 12.29 5.94 8.46
CA VAL A 25 12.01 7.36 8.21
C VAL A 25 11.93 8.16 9.52
N LYS A 26 11.37 7.59 10.60
CA LYS A 26 11.39 8.22 11.93
C LYS A 26 12.81 8.46 12.44
N ASN A 27 13.71 7.49 12.28
CA ASN A 27 15.13 7.64 12.63
C ASN A 27 15.81 8.71 11.78
N ASP A 28 15.57 8.72 10.48
CA ASP A 28 16.20 9.66 9.55
C ASP A 28 15.73 11.12 9.77
N LEU A 29 14.44 11.31 10.07
CA LEU A 29 13.89 12.64 10.37
C LEU A 29 13.94 13.01 11.87
N ARG A 30 14.39 12.09 12.74
CA ARG A 30 14.45 12.25 14.20
C ARG A 30 13.13 12.73 14.82
N THR A 31 12.01 12.17 14.35
CA THR A 31 10.65 12.51 14.81
C THR A 31 9.83 11.24 15.03
N TYR A 32 8.89 11.30 15.98
CA TYR A 32 8.02 10.18 16.33
C TYR A 32 6.61 10.28 15.69
N SER A 33 6.26 11.44 15.14
CA SER A 33 4.88 11.78 14.71
C SER A 33 4.55 11.41 13.27
N ILE A 34 5.46 10.74 12.57
CA ILE A 34 5.24 10.32 11.18
C ILE A 34 4.22 9.20 11.13
N LYS A 35 3.23 9.39 10.26
CA LYS A 35 2.24 8.36 9.90
C LYS A 35 2.47 7.92 8.46
N LEU A 36 2.32 6.63 8.19
CA LEU A 36 2.23 6.09 6.84
C LEU A 36 0.74 5.92 6.54
N GLU A 37 0.28 6.53 5.45
CA GLU A 37 -1.12 6.51 5.01
C GLU A 37 -1.21 5.93 3.59
N PHE A 38 -2.32 5.28 3.27
CA PHE A 38 -2.59 4.77 1.93
C PHE A 38 -3.64 5.64 1.23
N PHE A 39 -3.35 6.04 -0.01
CA PHE A 39 -4.22 6.81 -0.88
C PHE A 39 -4.50 6.00 -2.14
N GLU A 40 -5.76 5.84 -2.53
CA GLU A 40 -6.15 4.96 -3.64
C GLU A 40 -5.48 5.32 -4.99
N LYS A 41 -5.26 6.61 -5.26
CA LYS A 41 -4.64 7.09 -6.51
C LYS A 41 -3.11 7.09 -6.51
N ILE A 42 -2.50 7.21 -5.34
CA ILE A 42 -1.05 7.47 -5.19
C ILE A 42 -0.34 6.29 -4.52
N GLY A 43 -1.07 5.42 -3.83
CA GLY A 43 -0.56 4.38 -2.94
C GLY A 43 -0.11 4.95 -1.60
N PHE A 44 0.97 4.40 -1.04
CA PHE A 44 1.47 4.78 0.28
C PHE A 44 2.24 6.11 0.29
N ALA A 45 1.97 6.96 1.27
CA ALA A 45 2.74 8.20 1.51
C ALA A 45 2.90 8.46 3.02
N PHE A 46 4.00 9.11 3.39
CA PHE A 46 4.21 9.58 4.76
C PHE A 46 3.56 10.93 4.96
N ARG A 47 2.98 11.15 6.14
CA ARG A 47 2.42 12.43 6.56
C ARG A 47 3.14 12.94 7.80
N LEU A 48 3.53 14.22 7.75
CA LEU A 48 4.05 14.99 8.86
C LEU A 48 3.07 16.08 9.26
N THR A 49 3.13 16.45 10.54
CA THR A 49 2.39 17.61 11.05
C THR A 49 3.01 18.91 10.56
N LEU A 50 2.23 19.99 10.54
CA LEU A 50 2.70 21.33 10.19
C LEU A 50 3.88 21.81 11.07
N LYS A 51 4.03 21.31 12.30
CA LYS A 51 5.14 21.68 13.20
C LYS A 51 6.49 21.08 12.79
N GLU A 52 6.47 20.04 11.95
CA GLU A 52 7.63 19.20 11.65
C GLU A 52 7.90 19.10 10.15
N GLU A 53 7.07 19.71 9.31
CA GLU A 53 7.21 19.66 7.86
C GLU A 53 8.54 20.26 7.35
N HIS A 54 9.15 21.15 8.13
CA HIS A 54 10.44 21.78 7.79
C HIS A 54 11.57 20.75 7.71
N TYR A 55 11.46 19.61 8.41
CA TYR A 55 12.44 18.53 8.33
C TYR A 55 12.40 17.78 6.99
N ALA A 56 11.25 17.79 6.29
CA ALA A 56 11.07 17.07 5.02
C ALA A 56 11.21 17.96 3.78
N ARG A 57 10.78 19.23 3.83
CA ARG A 57 10.67 20.11 2.64
C ARG A 57 11.96 20.38 1.87
N ASN A 58 13.13 20.24 2.50
CA ASN A 58 14.44 20.48 1.87
C ASN A 58 15.38 19.27 1.92
N LYS A 59 14.85 18.09 2.28
CA LYS A 59 15.69 16.91 2.44
C LYS A 59 15.86 16.18 1.12
N LYS A 60 17.12 15.99 0.69
CA LYS A 60 17.43 15.27 -0.54
C LYS A 60 16.92 13.82 -0.45
N GLY A 61 16.20 13.38 -1.49
CA GLY A 61 15.60 12.04 -1.54
C GLY A 61 14.17 11.94 -0.99
N TYR A 62 13.62 13.06 -0.50
CA TYR A 62 12.23 13.21 -0.10
C TYR A 62 11.48 13.97 -1.19
N ILE A 63 10.40 13.38 -1.67
CA ILE A 63 9.56 13.91 -2.74
C ILE A 63 8.24 14.33 -2.11
N THR A 64 7.96 15.64 -2.07
CA THR A 64 6.68 16.14 -1.59
C THR A 64 5.57 15.76 -2.57
N ILE A 65 4.52 15.12 -2.06
CA ILE A 65 3.35 14.67 -2.80
C ILE A 65 2.21 15.68 -2.66
N ASP A 66 2.00 16.18 -1.44
CA ASP A 66 0.89 17.06 -1.12
C ASP A 66 1.25 18.01 0.03
N ILE A 67 0.71 19.22 0.00
CA ILE A 67 0.85 20.23 1.04
C ILE A 67 -0.55 20.65 1.46
N GLN A 68 -0.92 20.33 2.70
CA GLN A 68 -2.21 20.68 3.28
C GLN A 68 -2.03 21.63 4.46
N SER A 69 -3.11 22.29 4.87
CA SER A 69 -3.12 23.14 6.07
C SER A 69 -2.74 22.38 7.35
N SER A 70 -2.89 21.05 7.37
CA SER A 70 -2.53 20.18 8.50
C SER A 70 -1.09 19.68 8.48
N GLY A 71 -0.35 19.86 7.37
CA GLY A 71 1.04 19.44 7.21
C GLY A 71 1.38 18.96 5.80
N VAL A 72 2.42 18.15 5.69
CA VAL A 72 2.99 17.74 4.39
C VAL A 72 2.92 16.22 4.19
N GLY A 73 2.47 15.81 3.01
CA GLY A 73 2.56 14.45 2.50
C GLY A 73 3.80 14.29 1.62
N PHE A 74 4.60 13.25 1.83
CA PHE A 74 5.80 12.99 1.05
C PHE A 74 6.08 11.50 0.88
N GLN A 75 6.92 11.16 -0.09
CA GLN A 75 7.48 9.83 -0.30
C GLN A 75 9.00 9.89 -0.28
N THR A 76 9.64 8.81 0.15
CA THR A 76 11.07 8.60 -0.10
C THR A 76 11.25 7.85 -1.42
N ALA A 77 12.42 7.94 -2.04
CA ALA A 77 12.71 7.18 -3.26
C ALA A 77 12.45 5.67 -3.08
N ASN A 78 12.84 5.12 -1.93
CA ASN A 78 12.60 3.72 -1.57
C ASN A 78 11.10 3.40 -1.43
N LEU A 79 10.34 4.27 -0.74
CA LEU A 79 8.89 4.07 -0.61
C LEU A 79 8.22 4.12 -1.99
N LYS A 80 8.63 5.05 -2.85
CA LYS A 80 8.08 5.18 -4.20
C LYS A 80 8.28 3.91 -5.04
N GLU A 81 9.50 3.37 -5.08
CA GLU A 81 9.81 2.15 -5.85
C GLU A 81 8.97 0.96 -5.36
N ASN A 82 8.91 0.76 -4.04
CA ASN A 82 8.15 -0.35 -3.47
C ASN A 82 6.63 -0.15 -3.65
N ASN A 83 6.15 1.08 -3.57
CA ASN A 83 4.75 1.40 -3.80
C ASN A 83 4.34 1.15 -5.26
N GLU A 84 5.20 1.48 -6.23
CA GLU A 84 4.98 1.12 -7.65
C GLU A 84 4.91 -0.40 -7.83
N ARG A 85 5.82 -1.16 -7.22
CA ARG A 85 5.78 -2.63 -7.22
C ARG A 85 4.51 -3.17 -6.60
N TYR A 86 4.10 -2.66 -5.44
CA TYR A 86 2.88 -3.06 -4.74
C TYR A 86 1.63 -2.80 -5.60
N CYS A 87 1.50 -1.59 -6.16
CA CYS A 87 0.36 -1.24 -7.01
C CYS A 87 0.28 -2.12 -8.26
N ASN A 88 1.42 -2.47 -8.87
CA ASN A 88 1.46 -3.38 -10.02
C ASN A 88 1.05 -4.80 -9.62
N LEU A 89 1.63 -5.33 -8.54
CA LEU A 89 1.32 -6.68 -8.05
C LEU A 89 -0.16 -6.81 -7.67
N ARG A 90 -0.71 -5.77 -7.02
CA ARG A 90 -2.11 -5.71 -6.64
C ARG A 90 -3.03 -5.70 -7.86
N LYS A 91 -2.71 -4.90 -8.90
CA LYS A 91 -3.47 -4.91 -10.16
C LYS A 91 -3.45 -6.29 -10.83
N ASP A 92 -2.27 -6.91 -10.93
CA ASP A 92 -2.12 -8.25 -11.49
C ASP A 92 -2.94 -9.29 -10.70
N TYR A 93 -2.96 -9.17 -9.37
CA TYR A 93 -3.76 -10.03 -8.51
C TYR A 93 -5.26 -9.80 -8.72
N GLU A 94 -5.72 -8.56 -8.73
CA GLU A 94 -7.13 -8.21 -8.96
C GLU A 94 -7.62 -8.70 -10.34
N GLU A 95 -6.81 -8.58 -11.39
CA GLU A 95 -7.11 -9.12 -12.73
C GLU A 95 -7.21 -10.64 -12.75
N LYS A 96 -6.27 -11.34 -12.09
CA LYS A 96 -6.30 -12.81 -11.99
C LYS A 96 -7.49 -13.28 -11.17
N GLN A 97 -7.76 -12.62 -10.04
CA GLN A 97 -8.88 -12.94 -9.17
C GLN A 97 -10.21 -12.75 -9.89
N LYS A 98 -10.34 -11.68 -10.69
CA LYS A 98 -11.53 -11.47 -11.52
C LYS A 98 -11.77 -12.64 -12.48
N LYS A 99 -10.73 -13.13 -13.18
CA LYS A 99 -10.86 -14.30 -14.07
C LYS A 99 -11.29 -15.56 -13.32
N ILE A 100 -10.74 -15.79 -12.13
CA ILE A 100 -11.12 -16.94 -11.29
C ILE A 100 -12.60 -16.83 -10.87
N VAL A 101 -13.04 -15.64 -10.46
CA VAL A 101 -14.45 -15.41 -10.08
C VAL A 101 -15.37 -15.60 -11.29
N ASP A 102 -15.01 -15.07 -12.46
CA ASP A 102 -15.80 -15.24 -13.69
C ASP A 102 -15.92 -16.72 -14.08
N GLN A 103 -14.83 -17.50 -13.97
CA GLN A 103 -14.84 -18.95 -14.20
C GLN A 103 -15.70 -19.69 -13.17
N MET A 104 -15.67 -19.30 -11.90
CA MET A 104 -16.54 -19.90 -10.87
C MET A 104 -18.02 -19.66 -11.17
N VAL A 105 -18.39 -18.44 -11.56
CA VAL A 105 -19.78 -18.11 -11.92
C VAL A 105 -20.22 -18.88 -13.15
N ASP A 106 -19.35 -19.05 -14.15
CA ASP A 106 -19.64 -19.84 -15.35
C ASP A 106 -19.87 -21.33 -15.02
N VAL A 107 -18.97 -21.92 -14.23
CA VAL A 107 -19.09 -23.32 -13.76
C VAL A 107 -20.36 -23.52 -12.93
N SER A 108 -20.65 -22.63 -11.97
CA SER A 108 -21.85 -22.71 -11.14
C SER A 108 -23.13 -22.41 -11.91
N GLY A 109 -23.08 -21.55 -12.93
CA GLY A 109 -24.21 -21.25 -13.82
C GLY A 109 -24.59 -22.43 -14.72
N CYS A 110 -23.60 -23.22 -15.15
CA CYS A 110 -23.82 -24.44 -15.93
C CYS A 110 -24.55 -25.54 -15.15
N GLU A 111 -24.46 -25.57 -13.82
CA GLU A 111 -25.09 -26.61 -12.98
C GLU A 111 -26.61 -26.39 -12.78
N TYR A 112 -27.15 -25.20 -13.08
CA TYR A 112 -28.59 -24.89 -12.89
C TYR A 112 -29.49 -25.20 -14.09
N VAL A 113 -28.97 -25.78 -15.19
CA VAL A 113 -29.77 -26.07 -16.40
C VAL A 113 -30.04 -27.55 -16.67
N GLU A 114 -29.55 -28.47 -15.83
CA GLU A 114 -29.85 -29.92 -15.97
C GLU A 114 -30.87 -30.44 -14.93
N GLY A 115 -31.57 -29.56 -14.22
CA GLY A 115 -32.47 -29.90 -13.12
C GLY A 115 -33.89 -29.33 -13.18
N ALA A 116 -34.45 -29.08 -14.38
CA ALA A 116 -35.84 -28.63 -14.56
C ALA A 116 -36.60 -29.45 -15.61
#